data_AF-A0AAW4BJX0-F1
#
_entry.id   AF-A0AAW4BJX0-F1
#
_cell.length_a   1.000
_cell.length_b   1.000
_cell.length_c   1.000
_cell.angle_alpha   90.00
_cell.angle_beta   90.00
_cell.angle_gamma   90.00
#
_symmetry.space_group_name_H-M   'P 1'
#
loop_
_entity.id
_entity.type
_entity.pdbx_description
1 polymer ?
#
loop_
_entity_poly.entity_id
_entity_poly.type
_entity_poly.pdbx_seq_one_letter_code
_entity_poly.pdbx_strand_id
1 'polypeptide(L)'
;HLGINSRTDVFELVIKNPKTGEYIPDNEQGRKIATTLAVALRKCLVEQLGVSTNEIQYSVRPTVIGDNQHALVLQLFDSVGGGAGFSTSAPFHISEILNGLVGKLDCRKQCDAFCPECLLESDSKHDTDKLDRMLA
;
A
#
# COMPACT_ATOMS: atom_id res chain seq x y z
N HIS A 1 0.90 29.89 -12.37
CA HIS A 1 0.56 28.98 -11.25
C HIS A 1 -0.93 28.70 -11.31
N LEU A 2 -1.35 27.56 -11.85
CA LEU A 2 -2.73 27.10 -11.76
C LEU A 2 -2.72 25.92 -10.80
N GLY A 3 -3.04 26.17 -9.53
CA GLY A 3 -3.26 25.11 -8.56
C GLY A 3 -4.66 24.56 -8.76
N ILE A 4 -4.76 23.35 -9.32
CA ILE A 4 -6.00 22.56 -9.23
C ILE A 4 -5.95 21.86 -7.88
N ASN A 5 -6.98 22.06 -7.06
CA ASN A 5 -7.13 21.38 -5.77
C ASN A 5 -8.15 20.26 -5.99
N SER A 6 -7.66 19.07 -6.35
CA SER A 6 -8.50 17.89 -6.46
C SER A 6 -8.61 17.23 -5.08
N ARG A 7 -9.81 17.21 -4.52
CA ARG A 7 -10.12 16.42 -3.33
C ARG A 7 -10.35 14.98 -3.79
N THR A 8 -9.39 14.10 -3.50
CA THR A 8 -9.55 12.65 -3.68
C THR A 8 -9.82 12.05 -2.31
N ASP A 9 -10.76 11.11 -2.24
CA ASP A 9 -10.94 10.32 -1.02
C ASP A 9 -9.73 9.40 -0.86
N VAL A 10 -9.28 9.23 0.39
CA VAL A 10 -8.09 8.43 0.72
C VAL A 10 -8.54 7.29 1.63
N PHE A 11 -8.19 6.07 1.25
CA PHE A 11 -8.22 4.93 2.15
C PHE A 11 -6.92 4.89 2.94
N GLU A 12 -7.02 4.79 4.26
CA GLU A 12 -5.87 4.73 5.16
C GLU A 12 -5.91 3.45 5.99
N LEU A 13 -4.77 2.75 6.04
CA LEU A 13 -4.60 1.56 6.86
C LEU A 13 -3.35 1.70 7.75
N VAL A 14 -3.53 1.40 9.03
CA VAL A 14 -2.42 1.26 9.97
C VAL A 14 -2.37 -0.18 10.45
N ILE A 15 -1.20 -0.80 10.37
CA ILE A 15 -1.00 -2.21 10.68
C ILE A 15 -0.15 -2.34 11.94
N LYS A 16 -0.48 -3.34 12.75
CA LYS A 16 0.34 -3.81 13.86
C LYS A 16 0.95 -5.16 13.49
N ASN A 17 2.18 -5.39 13.94
CA ASN A 17 2.77 -6.72 13.92
C ASN A 17 1.89 -7.65 14.79
N PRO A 18 1.37 -8.76 14.24
CA PRO A 18 0.46 -9.63 14.98
C PRO A 18 1.14 -10.38 16.14
N LYS A 19 2.47 -10.51 16.12
CA LYS A 19 3.26 -11.16 17.17
C LYS A 19 3.68 -10.20 18.28
N THR A 20 4.14 -8.99 17.93
CA THR A 20 4.65 -8.02 18.92
C THR A 20 3.61 -6.98 19.35
N GLY A 21 2.55 -6.78 18.56
CA GLY A 21 1.54 -5.75 18.79
C GLY A 21 2.02 -4.33 18.45
N GLU A 22 3.23 -4.17 17.92
CA GLU A 22 3.84 -2.88 17.61
C GLU A 22 3.41 -2.35 16.24
N TYR A 23 3.33 -1.03 16.12
CA TYR A 23 3.17 -0.38 14.82
C TYR A 23 4.46 -0.42 14.02
N ILE A 24 4.35 -0.27 12.69
CA ILE A 24 5.52 -0.11 11.82
C ILE A 24 6.20 1.23 12.16
N PRO A 25 7.47 1.24 12.62
CA PRO A 25 8.15 2.46 13.01
C PRO A 25 8.54 3.30 11.78
N ASP A 26 8.64 4.61 11.97
CA ASP A 26 9.16 5.52 10.93
C ASP A 26 10.70 5.53 10.91
N ASN A 27 11.29 4.42 10.44
CA ASN A 27 12.72 4.30 10.16
C ASN A 27 12.93 3.66 8.77
N GLU A 28 14.19 3.51 8.33
CA GLU A 28 14.49 2.99 6.99
C GLU A 28 13.82 1.64 6.71
N GLN A 29 13.96 0.67 7.62
CA GLN A 29 13.36 -0.65 7.45
C GLN A 29 11.82 -0.59 7.48
N GLY A 30 11.25 0.18 8.42
CA GLY A 30 9.80 0.35 8.50
C GLY A 30 9.21 0.99 7.25
N ARG A 31 9.93 1.93 6.62
CA ARG A 31 9.53 2.50 5.32
C ARG A 31 9.56 1.46 4.20
N LYS A 32 10.54 0.56 4.15
CA LYS A 32 10.56 -0.57 3.20
C LYS A 32 9.36 -1.49 3.40
N ILE A 33 9.08 -1.86 4.65
CA ILE A 33 7.92 -2.69 5.02
C ILE A 33 6.62 -2.00 4.58
N ALA A 34 6.39 -0.76 5.00
CA ALA A 34 5.16 -0.03 4.71
C ALA A 34 4.97 0.21 3.21
N THR A 35 6.03 0.56 2.47
CA THR A 35 5.95 0.75 1.02
C THR A 35 5.66 -0.57 0.31
N THR A 36 6.31 -1.67 0.71
CA THR A 36 6.04 -3.00 0.17
C THR A 36 4.58 -3.41 0.38
N LEU A 37 4.06 -3.22 1.59
CA LEU A 37 2.66 -3.51 1.92
C LEU A 37 1.69 -2.62 1.15
N ALA A 38 1.98 -1.32 0.99
CA ALA A 38 1.14 -0.39 0.23
C ALA A 38 1.05 -0.79 -1.25
N VAL A 39 2.17 -1.18 -1.86
CA VAL A 39 2.21 -1.67 -3.25
C VAL A 39 1.44 -2.98 -3.41
N ALA A 40 1.64 -3.94 -2.50
CA ALA A 40 0.91 -5.20 -2.53
C ALA A 40 -0.60 -4.97 -2.34
N LEU A 41 -0.99 -4.10 -1.41
CA LEU A 41 -2.38 -3.76 -1.13
C LEU A 41 -3.06 -3.11 -2.33
N ARG A 42 -2.38 -2.15 -2.98
CA ARG A 42 -2.85 -1.55 -4.23
C ARG A 42 -3.10 -2.63 -5.28
N LYS A 43 -2.11 -3.49 -5.51
CA LYS A 43 -2.20 -4.56 -6.51
C LYS A 43 -3.44 -5.43 -6.29
N CYS A 44 -3.69 -5.84 -5.05
CA CYS A 44 -4.87 -6.61 -4.70
C CYS A 44 -6.18 -5.86 -4.90
N LEU A 45 -6.24 -4.56 -4.57
CA LEU A 45 -7.44 -3.75 -4.79
C LEU A 45 -7.73 -3.58 -6.28
N VAL A 46 -6.72 -3.28 -7.09
CA VAL A 46 -6.82 -3.13 -8.54
C VAL A 46 -7.32 -4.44 -9.18
N GLU A 47 -6.76 -5.58 -8.77
CA GLU A 47 -7.20 -6.91 -9.21
C GLU A 47 -8.65 -7.20 -8.81
N GLN A 48 -9.06 -6.84 -7.58
CA GLN A 48 -10.44 -7.02 -7.14
C GLN A 48 -11.43 -6.16 -7.93
N LEU A 49 -11.09 -4.89 -8.17
CA LEU A 49 -11.98 -3.97 -8.87
C LEU A 49 -11.96 -4.15 -10.40
N GLY A 50 -11.01 -4.92 -10.94
CA GLY A 50 -10.84 -5.13 -12.38
C GLY A 50 -10.40 -3.87 -13.12
N VAL A 51 -9.63 -3.00 -12.45
CA VAL A 51 -9.17 -1.71 -13.01
C VAL A 51 -7.69 -1.74 -13.36
N SER A 52 -7.16 -0.64 -13.89
CA SER A 52 -5.72 -0.50 -14.14
C SER A 52 -4.98 -0.03 -12.89
N THR A 53 -3.72 -0.42 -12.73
CA THR A 53 -2.84 0.07 -11.65
C THR A 53 -2.68 1.59 -11.67
N ASN A 54 -2.85 2.21 -12.84
CA ASN A 54 -2.78 3.66 -13.00
C ASN A 54 -4.02 4.40 -12.47
N GLU A 55 -5.10 3.70 -12.08
CA GLU A 55 -6.31 4.30 -11.51
C GLU A 55 -6.16 4.58 -10.00
N ILE A 56 -5.26 3.86 -9.34
CA ILE A 56 -5.08 3.91 -7.89
C ILE A 56 -3.61 4.20 -7.58
N GLN A 57 -3.35 5.28 -6.86
CA GLN A 57 -2.02 5.62 -6.36
C GLN A 57 -1.87 5.16 -4.91
N TYR A 58 -0.63 5.12 -4.43
CA TYR A 58 -0.31 4.82 -3.05
C TYR A 58 0.68 5.80 -2.46
N SER A 59 0.68 5.94 -1.14
CA SER A 59 1.73 6.63 -0.39
C SER A 59 1.89 6.03 1.00
N VAL A 60 3.02 6.34 1.64
CA VAL A 60 3.28 6.03 3.04
C VAL A 60 3.60 7.32 3.78
N ARG A 61 2.85 7.62 4.83
CA ARG A 61 3.08 8.82 5.66
C ARG A 61 3.22 8.44 7.14
N PRO A 62 4.01 9.21 7.91
CA PRO A 62 4.05 9.01 9.35
C PRO A 62 2.77 9.54 10.01
N THR A 63 2.44 8.95 11.16
CA THR A 63 1.40 9.42 12.06
C THR A 63 1.77 9.12 13.50
N VAL A 64 1.05 9.74 14.42
CA VAL A 64 1.14 9.46 15.86
C VAL A 64 -0.24 8.97 16.32
N ILE A 65 -0.26 7.85 17.07
CA ILE A 65 -1.48 7.23 17.58
C ILE A 65 -1.45 7.21 19.10
N GLY A 66 -2.56 7.62 19.72
CA GLY A 66 -2.73 7.59 21.18
C GLY A 66 -1.62 8.33 21.92
N ASP A 67 -1.05 7.67 22.92
CA ASP A 67 0.02 8.19 23.79
C ASP A 67 1.40 8.20 23.09
N ASN A 68 1.50 8.93 21.98
CA ASN A 68 2.74 9.19 21.25
C ASN A 68 3.38 7.98 20.56
N GLN A 69 2.59 7.00 20.12
CA GLN A 69 3.09 5.86 19.35
C GLN A 69 3.28 6.26 17.88
N HIS A 70 4.52 6.29 17.41
CA HIS A 70 4.83 6.55 16.00
C HIS A 70 4.46 5.35 15.14
N ALA A 71 3.73 5.61 14.05
CA ALA A 71 3.29 4.61 13.11
C ALA A 71 3.41 5.11 11.68
N LEU A 72 3.42 4.17 10.73
CA LEU A 72 3.26 4.47 9.32
C LEU A 72 1.83 4.14 8.86
N VAL A 73 1.25 5.05 8.09
CA VAL A 73 -0.05 4.91 7.43
C VAL A 73 0.19 4.53 5.99
N LEU A 74 -0.44 3.45 5.55
CA LEU A 74 -0.53 3.04 4.15
C LEU A 74 -1.74 3.75 3.56
N GLN A 75 -1.56 4.46 2.45
CA GLN A 75 -2.61 5.24 1.81
C GLN A 75 -2.86 4.74 0.40
N LEU A 76 -4.13 4.61 0.00
CA LEU A 76 -4.58 4.40 -1.37
C LEU A 76 -5.54 5.53 -1.77
N PHE A 77 -5.37 6.08 -2.96
CA PHE A 77 -6.19 7.19 -3.45
C PHE A 77 -6.31 7.16 -4.98
N ASP A 78 -7.44 7.64 -5.49
CA ASP A 78 -7.69 7.64 -6.93
C ASP A 78 -6.74 8.60 -7.66
N SER A 79 -6.23 8.18 -8.82
CA SER A 79 -5.33 8.99 -9.65
C SER A 79 -6.03 10.19 -10.32
N VAL A 80 -7.34 10.09 -10.56
CA VAL A 80 -8.11 11.12 -11.26
C VAL A 80 -8.63 12.18 -10.28
N GLY A 81 -8.40 13.45 -10.63
CA GLY A 81 -8.92 14.57 -9.86
C GLY A 81 -10.44 14.58 -9.80
N GLY A 82 -11.00 14.42 -8.60
CA GLY A 82 -12.45 14.31 -8.35
C GLY A 82 -12.88 12.95 -7.78
N GLY A 83 -12.01 11.94 -7.82
CA GLY A 83 -12.27 10.60 -7.26
C GLY A 83 -13.19 9.75 -8.14
N ALA A 84 -12.70 8.60 -8.58
CA ALA A 84 -13.52 7.58 -9.23
C ALA A 84 -14.29 6.70 -8.21
N GLY A 85 -13.91 6.79 -6.93
CA GLY A 85 -14.49 6.04 -5.82
C GLY A 85 -13.80 4.71 -5.52
N PHE A 86 -12.62 4.43 -6.09
CA PHE A 86 -11.92 3.14 -5.88
C PHE A 86 -11.28 3.07 -4.49
N SER A 87 -10.67 4.16 -4.02
CA SER A 87 -10.17 4.23 -2.65
C SER A 87 -11.30 4.08 -1.62
N THR A 88 -12.42 4.78 -1.83
CA THR A 88 -13.60 4.69 -0.95
C THR A 88 -14.25 3.31 -0.95
N SER A 89 -14.07 2.50 -2.01
CA SER A 89 -14.59 1.14 -2.04
C SER A 89 -13.71 0.12 -1.32
N ALA A 90 -12.43 0.44 -1.08
CA ALA A 90 -11.46 -0.48 -0.48
C ALA A 90 -11.92 -1.12 0.85
N PRO A 91 -12.57 -0.41 1.80
CA PRO A 91 -13.09 -1.02 3.02
C PRO A 91 -14.11 -2.15 2.79
N PHE A 92 -14.90 -2.10 1.71
CA PHE A 92 -15.87 -3.14 1.39
C PHE A 92 -15.22 -4.43 0.87
N HIS A 93 -13.96 -4.37 0.46
CA HIS A 93 -13.17 -5.49 -0.03
C HIS A 93 -11.99 -5.85 0.89
N ILE A 94 -12.00 -5.35 2.13
CA ILE A 94 -10.83 -5.42 3.02
C ILE A 94 -10.36 -6.86 3.27
N SER A 95 -11.28 -7.80 3.41
CA SER A 95 -10.96 -9.21 3.64
C SER A 95 -10.28 -9.83 2.42
N GLU A 96 -10.81 -9.57 1.23
CA GLU A 96 -10.28 -10.09 -0.04
C GLU A 96 -8.90 -9.51 -0.33
N ILE A 97 -8.72 -8.19 -0.15
CA ILE A 97 -7.44 -7.55 -0.44
C ILE A 97 -6.35 -7.93 0.57
N LEU A 98 -6.69 -8.11 1.86
CA LEU A 98 -5.71 -8.55 2.87
C LEU A 98 -5.29 -10.02 2.66
N ASN A 99 -6.23 -10.90 2.32
CA ASN A 99 -5.91 -12.29 1.97
C ASN A 99 -5.06 -12.35 0.69
N GLY A 100 -5.43 -11.56 -0.32
CA GLY A 100 -4.67 -11.44 -1.56
C GLY A 100 -3.24 -10.93 -1.30
N LEU A 101 -3.08 -9.96 -0.41
CA LEU A 101 -1.78 -9.36 -0.05
C LEU A 101 -0.83 -10.42 0.48
N VAL A 102 -1.29 -11.27 1.41
CA VAL A 102 -0.47 -12.38 1.93
C VAL A 102 -0.02 -13.30 0.79
N GLY A 103 -0.91 -13.60 -0.16
CA GLY A 103 -0.58 -14.38 -1.35
C GLY A 103 0.41 -13.70 -2.31
N LYS A 104 0.44 -12.36 -2.37
CA LYS A 104 1.46 -11.63 -3.15
C LYS A 104 2.83 -11.71 -2.49
N LEU A 105 2.88 -11.62 -1.17
CA LEU A 105 4.13 -11.73 -0.41
C LEU A 105 4.69 -13.16 -0.42
N ASP A 106 3.82 -14.18 -0.44
CA ASP A 106 4.17 -15.58 -0.70
C ASP A 106 4.35 -15.87 -2.20
N CYS A 107 5.33 -15.20 -2.79
CA CYS A 107 5.56 -15.26 -4.23
C CYS A 107 5.95 -16.67 -4.70
N ARG A 108 5.13 -17.26 -5.59
CA ARG A 108 5.37 -18.59 -6.19
C ARG A 108 6.71 -18.74 -6.90
N LYS A 109 7.25 -17.66 -7.46
CA LYS A 109 8.57 -17.65 -8.10
C LYS A 109 9.73 -17.63 -7.10
N GLN A 110 9.45 -17.52 -5.80
CA GLN A 110 10.45 -17.48 -4.74
C GLN A 110 11.54 -16.43 -4.98
N CYS A 111 11.16 -15.25 -5.50
CA CYS A 111 12.10 -14.16 -5.76
C CYS A 111 12.70 -13.62 -4.44
N ASP A 112 13.92 -13.09 -4.49
CA ASP A 112 14.63 -12.68 -3.26
C ASP A 112 14.05 -11.41 -2.60
N ALA A 113 13.46 -10.51 -3.38
CA ALA A 113 12.86 -9.27 -2.88
C ALA A 113 11.54 -8.93 -3.59
N PHE A 114 11.56 -8.82 -4.92
CA PHE A 114 10.38 -8.54 -5.74
C PHE A 114 10.52 -9.07 -7.16
N CYS A 115 9.38 -9.23 -7.85
CA CYS A 115 9.33 -9.56 -9.28
C CYS A 115 8.01 -9.06 -9.90
N PRO A 116 7.86 -9.10 -11.24
CA PRO A 116 6.63 -8.68 -11.92
C PRO A 116 5.34 -9.40 -11.48
N GLU A 117 5.45 -10.59 -10.87
CA GLU A 117 4.28 -11.37 -10.45
C GLU A 117 3.76 -10.94 -9.07
N CYS A 118 4.65 -10.57 -8.14
CA CYS A 118 4.26 -10.21 -6.78
C CYS A 118 4.08 -8.71 -6.57
N LEU A 119 5.11 -7.91 -6.88
CA LEU A 119 5.22 -6.52 -6.39
C LEU A 119 5.62 -5.52 -7.47
N LEU A 120 6.36 -5.93 -8.50
CA LEU A 120 6.85 -4.98 -9.50
C LEU A 120 5.74 -4.61 -10.48
N GLU A 121 5.39 -3.34 -10.51
CA GLU A 121 4.42 -2.76 -11.44
C GLU A 121 5.11 -1.73 -12.35
N SER A 122 4.46 -1.34 -13.44
CA SER A 122 5.08 -0.44 -14.44
C SER A 122 5.46 0.93 -13.87
N ASP A 123 4.76 1.39 -12.85
CA ASP A 123 4.87 2.70 -12.21
C ASP A 123 5.63 2.66 -10.86
N SER A 124 5.75 1.49 -10.22
CA SER A 124 6.48 1.30 -8.96
C SER A 124 8.01 1.34 -9.11
N LYS A 125 8.51 1.63 -10.31
CA LYS A 125 9.96 1.68 -10.62
C LYS A 125 10.73 2.63 -9.69
N HIS A 126 10.09 3.73 -9.30
CA HIS A 126 10.70 4.76 -8.43
C HIS A 126 10.83 4.33 -6.97
N ASP A 127 10.14 3.27 -6.54
CA ASP A 127 10.20 2.75 -5.17
C ASP A 127 10.84 1.36 -5.12
N THR A 128 11.47 0.89 -6.21
CA THR A 128 12.08 -0.45 -6.28
C THR A 128 13.15 -0.68 -5.22
N ASP A 129 13.82 0.38 -4.76
CA ASP A 129 14.78 0.38 -3.65
C ASP A 129 14.13 0.08 -2.29
N LYS A 130 12.81 0.24 -2.19
CA LYS A 130 12.01 0.02 -0.97
C LYS A 130 11.17 -1.25 -1.01
N LEU A 131 11.14 -1.96 -2.13
CA LEU A 131 10.35 -3.19 -2.27
C LEU A 131 11.15 -4.39 -1.78
N ASP A 132 10.62 -5.08 -0.78
CA ASP A 132 11.18 -6.32 -0.27
C ASP A 132 10.10 -7.17 0.43
N ARG A 133 9.65 -8.23 -0.26
CA ARG A 133 8.63 -9.14 0.28
C ARG A 133 9.09 -9.94 1.50
N MET A 134 10.40 -10.04 1.75
CA MET A 134 10.95 -10.81 2.87
C MET A 134 10.92 -10.01 4.17
N LEU A 135 10.78 -8.68 4.08
CA LEU A 135 10.64 -7.80 5.23
C LEU A 135 9.18 -7.60 5.67
N ALA A 136 8.23 -7.83 4.76
CA ALA A 136 6.80 -7.50 4.91
C ALA A 136 5.94 -8.67 5.36
#